data_AF-A0A6N8WUJ3-F1
#
_entry.id   AF-A0A6N8WUJ3-F1
#
_cell.length_a   1.000
_cell.length_b   1.000
_cell.length_c   1.000
_cell.angle_alpha   90.00
_cell.angle_beta   90.00
_cell.angle_gamma   90.00
#
_symmetry.space_group_name_H-M   'P 1'
#
loop_
_entity.id
_entity.type
_entity.pdbx_description
1 polymer ?
#
loop_
_entity_poly.entity_id
_entity_poly.type
_entity_poly.pdbx_seq_one_letter_code
_entity_poly.pdbx_strand_id
1 'polypeptide(L)'
;MARRTEPPASPRSAARRVRQRIERGGERLWRFDDFPGLPPAALAQALSRLAHEGKLERLSKGVYYSPRQTVLGMSRPNPAAIRKLATTRDQPVFPAGIAAANLLGFTTQSVGRSELSTSGYRLPRKLLGSDTVVHTRRPEAWKKLAETDAALLDFLRRAGKPSELSPDDTVQRTLSLCRQGGRFRRLLRVAATEPPRVRGMLGAIGAELGERPTALKQLRDSLNPLSRFDFGMLRGLAHAKDWQAKRHTTQ
;
A
#
# COMPACT_ATOMS: atom_id res chain seq x y z
N MET A 1 -6.30 -3.54 51.86
CA MET A 1 -7.03 -3.68 50.57
C MET A 1 -6.32 -4.70 49.70
N ALA A 2 -6.81 -5.95 49.70
CA ALA A 2 -6.21 -7.04 48.93
C ALA A 2 -6.61 -6.91 47.45
N ARG A 3 -5.62 -6.81 46.55
CA ARG A 3 -5.86 -6.96 45.10
C ARG A 3 -6.32 -8.40 44.87
N ARG A 4 -7.59 -8.58 44.49
CA ARG A 4 -8.10 -9.86 43.99
C ARG A 4 -7.39 -10.19 42.69
N THR A 5 -6.42 -11.10 42.75
CA THR A 5 -5.92 -11.82 41.59
C THR A 5 -7.04 -12.76 41.13
N GLU A 6 -7.61 -12.50 39.95
CA GLU A 6 -8.54 -13.45 39.32
C GLU A 6 -7.85 -14.80 39.11
N PRO A 7 -8.51 -15.93 39.42
CA PRO A 7 -7.94 -17.25 39.21
C PRO A 7 -7.71 -17.50 37.71
N PRO A 8 -6.67 -18.28 37.33
CA PRO A 8 -6.41 -18.59 35.93
C PRO A 8 -7.63 -19.26 35.30
N ALA A 9 -8.14 -18.66 34.23
CA ALA A 9 -9.33 -19.12 33.53
C ALA A 9 -9.15 -20.57 33.07
N SER A 10 -9.99 -21.49 33.57
CA SER A 10 -10.00 -22.89 33.12
C SER A 10 -10.19 -22.99 31.59
N PRO A 11 -9.66 -24.02 30.91
CA PRO A 11 -9.71 -24.12 29.43
C PRO A 11 -11.14 -24.02 28.84
N ARG A 12 -12.14 -24.58 29.52
CA ARG A 12 -13.57 -24.46 29.14
C ARG A 12 -14.09 -23.02 29.27
N SER A 13 -13.65 -22.28 30.29
CA SER A 13 -14.03 -20.88 30.47
C SER A 13 -13.35 -19.97 29.46
N ALA A 14 -12.09 -20.26 29.09
CA ALA A 14 -11.36 -19.55 28.04
C ALA A 14 -12.04 -19.70 26.67
N ALA A 15 -12.39 -20.92 26.26
CA ALA A 15 -13.06 -21.16 24.98
C ALA A 15 -14.41 -20.43 24.89
N ARG A 16 -15.21 -20.46 25.96
CA ARG A 16 -16.49 -19.74 26.02
C ARG A 16 -16.30 -18.22 25.92
N ARG A 17 -15.32 -17.66 26.65
CA ARG A 17 -14.97 -16.24 26.60
C ARG A 17 -14.54 -15.81 25.19
N VAL A 18 -13.70 -16.62 24.53
CA VAL A 18 -13.25 -16.34 23.16
C VAL A 18 -14.43 -16.31 22.19
N ARG A 19 -15.30 -17.34 22.22
CA ARG A 19 -16.48 -17.41 21.35
C ARG A 19 -17.43 -16.22 21.55
N GLN A 20 -17.78 -15.91 22.80
CA GLN A 20 -18.68 -14.80 23.12
C GLN A 20 -18.13 -13.45 22.68
N ARG A 21 -16.81 -13.24 22.78
CA ARG A 21 -16.17 -12.00 22.34
C ARG A 21 -16.15 -11.88 20.81
N ILE A 22 -15.92 -12.99 20.10
CA ILE A 22 -15.98 -13.02 18.63
C ILE A 22 -17.39 -12.71 18.14
N GLU A 23 -18.40 -13.38 18.69
CA GLU A 23 -19.81 -13.19 18.30
C GLU A 23 -20.28 -11.74 18.54
N ARG A 24 -19.86 -11.12 19.66
CA ARG A 24 -20.15 -9.71 19.94
C ARG A 24 -19.39 -8.74 19.04
N GLY A 25 -18.19 -9.09 18.60
CA GLY A 25 -17.36 -8.21 17.78
C GLY A 25 -17.70 -8.25 16.29
N GLY A 26 -18.52 -9.20 15.85
CA GLY A 26 -19.02 -9.30 14.48
C GLY A 26 -17.92 -9.49 13.43
N GLU A 27 -18.16 -8.92 12.24
CA GLU A 27 -17.25 -9.00 11.11
C GLU A 27 -15.98 -8.17 11.33
N ARG A 28 -14.87 -8.83 11.64
CA ARG A 28 -13.56 -8.17 11.83
C ARG A 28 -12.40 -9.16 11.86
N LEU A 29 -11.21 -8.60 11.86
CA LEU A 29 -9.96 -9.30 12.15
C LEU A 29 -9.75 -9.42 13.67
N TRP A 30 -9.20 -10.57 14.06
CA TRP A 30 -8.89 -10.96 15.42
C TRP A 30 -7.42 -11.37 15.55
N ARG A 31 -6.76 -10.84 16.57
CA ARG A 31 -5.38 -11.15 16.99
C ARG A 31 -5.37 -11.63 18.42
N PHE A 32 -4.24 -12.16 18.86
CA PHE A 32 -4.09 -12.61 20.24
C PHE A 32 -4.23 -11.45 21.23
N ASP A 33 -3.73 -10.27 20.86
CA ASP A 33 -3.83 -9.04 21.65
C ASP A 33 -5.28 -8.57 21.88
N ASP A 34 -6.25 -9.03 21.05
CA ASP A 34 -7.65 -8.70 21.24
C ASP A 34 -8.29 -9.45 22.44
N PHE A 35 -7.57 -10.40 23.04
CA PHE A 35 -8.02 -11.24 24.16
C PHE A 35 -7.09 -11.12 25.37
N PRO A 36 -7.03 -9.95 26.04
CA PRO A 36 -6.19 -9.76 27.21
C PRO A 36 -6.61 -10.70 28.35
N GLY A 37 -5.62 -11.20 29.11
CA GLY A 37 -5.84 -12.03 30.29
C GLY A 37 -6.21 -13.49 30.03
N LEU A 38 -6.08 -13.99 28.80
CA LEU A 38 -6.22 -15.43 28.50
C LEU A 38 -4.85 -16.10 28.31
N PRO A 39 -4.64 -17.34 28.81
CA PRO A 39 -3.43 -18.09 28.53
C PRO A 39 -3.24 -18.33 27.02
N PRO A 40 -2.04 -18.09 26.45
CA PRO A 40 -1.81 -18.19 25.00
C PRO A 40 -2.17 -19.55 24.40
N ALA A 41 -1.88 -20.65 25.12
CA ALA A 41 -2.20 -22.01 24.66
C ALA A 41 -3.71 -22.25 24.56
N ALA A 42 -4.47 -21.84 25.58
CA ALA A 42 -5.92 -21.98 25.59
C ALA A 42 -6.59 -21.10 24.52
N LEU A 43 -6.08 -19.88 24.31
CA LEU A 43 -6.53 -18.98 23.25
C LEU A 43 -6.26 -19.57 21.86
N ALA A 44 -5.05 -20.06 21.61
CA ALA A 44 -4.69 -20.68 20.35
C ALA A 44 -5.57 -21.90 20.03
N GLN A 45 -5.82 -22.75 21.03
CA GLN A 45 -6.68 -23.92 20.88
C GLN A 45 -8.14 -23.52 20.58
N ALA A 46 -8.69 -22.52 21.29
CA ALA A 46 -10.04 -22.04 21.06
C ALA A 46 -10.22 -21.43 19.67
N LEU A 47 -9.29 -20.57 19.24
CA LEU A 47 -9.32 -19.97 17.89
C LEU A 47 -9.15 -21.02 16.80
N SER A 48 -8.27 -22.01 17.01
CA SER A 48 -8.08 -23.11 16.06
C SER A 48 -9.35 -23.97 15.92
N ARG A 49 -10.05 -24.23 17.04
CA ARG A 49 -11.32 -24.96 17.00
C ARG A 49 -12.40 -24.17 16.27
N LEU A 50 -12.55 -22.88 16.54
CA LEU A 50 -13.51 -22.02 15.83
C LEU A 50 -13.21 -21.91 14.32
N ALA A 51 -11.94 -21.93 13.94
CA ALA A 51 -11.55 -21.97 12.53
C ALA A 51 -11.91 -23.31 11.87
N HIS A 52 -11.74 -24.43 12.59
CA HIS A 52 -12.15 -25.74 12.11
C HIS A 52 -13.67 -25.90 12.01
N GLU A 53 -14.42 -25.25 12.91
CA GLU A 53 -15.89 -25.14 12.88
C GLU A 53 -16.40 -24.21 11.75
N GLY A 54 -15.52 -23.56 10.98
CA GLY A 54 -15.90 -22.62 9.90
C GLY A 54 -16.41 -21.27 10.41
N LYS A 55 -16.39 -21.01 11.73
CA LYS A 55 -16.77 -19.72 12.32
C LYS A 55 -15.72 -18.63 12.14
N LEU A 56 -14.47 -19.02 11.92
CA LEU A 56 -13.36 -18.13 11.61
C LEU A 56 -12.59 -18.63 10.40
N GLU A 57 -11.99 -17.71 9.66
CA GLU A 57 -10.99 -18.02 8.65
C GLU A 57 -9.60 -17.71 9.22
N ARG A 58 -8.67 -18.68 9.17
CA ARG A 58 -7.29 -18.46 9.62
C ARG A 58 -6.45 -17.88 8.48
N LEU A 59 -6.12 -16.60 8.57
CA LEU A 59 -5.32 -15.91 7.55
C LEU A 59 -3.81 -16.10 7.73
N SER A 60 -3.30 -16.11 8.97
CA SER A 60 -1.89 -16.39 9.23
C SER A 60 -1.66 -16.86 10.67
N LYS A 61 -0.40 -16.91 11.13
CA LYS A 61 -0.11 -17.28 12.52
C LYS A 61 -0.62 -16.17 13.44
N GLY A 62 -1.61 -16.49 14.27
CA GLY A 62 -2.18 -15.55 15.24
C GLY A 62 -3.14 -14.51 14.67
N VAL A 63 -3.51 -14.61 13.38
CA VAL A 63 -4.48 -13.72 12.72
C VAL A 63 -5.64 -14.53 12.17
N TYR A 64 -6.84 -14.16 12.59
CA TYR A 64 -8.10 -14.79 12.21
C TYR A 64 -9.06 -13.73 11.71
N TYR A 65 -9.96 -14.11 10.81
CA TYR A 65 -11.04 -13.28 10.31
C TYR A 65 -12.37 -13.91 10.69
N SER A 66 -13.29 -13.10 11.20
CA SER A 66 -14.67 -13.52 11.46
C SER A 66 -15.53 -13.10 10.27
N PRO A 67 -15.89 -14.02 9.37
CA PRO A 67 -16.73 -13.68 8.23
C PRO A 67 -18.18 -13.49 8.68
N ARG A 68 -18.94 -12.76 7.86
CA ARG A 68 -20.39 -12.68 7.94
C ARG A 68 -20.98 -13.37 6.70
N GLN A 69 -22.09 -14.09 6.89
CA GLN A 69 -22.87 -14.60 5.76
C GLN A 69 -23.49 -13.43 4.99
N THR A 70 -23.22 -13.36 3.69
CA THR A 70 -23.83 -12.42 2.76
C THR A 70 -24.60 -13.17 1.68
N VAL A 71 -25.37 -12.45 0.86
CA VAL A 71 -26.07 -13.02 -0.30
C VAL A 71 -25.10 -13.61 -1.34
N LEU A 72 -23.84 -13.16 -1.35
CA LEU A 72 -22.77 -13.65 -2.24
C LEU A 72 -21.89 -14.72 -1.58
N GLY A 73 -22.29 -15.24 -0.41
CA GLY A 73 -21.50 -16.18 0.39
C GLY A 73 -20.80 -15.51 1.57
N MET A 74 -19.77 -16.16 2.12
CA MET A 74 -19.00 -15.62 3.23
C MET A 74 -18.27 -14.34 2.83
N SER A 75 -18.37 -13.31 3.66
CA SER A 75 -17.66 -12.06 3.43
C SER A 75 -16.14 -12.27 3.44
N ARG A 76 -15.41 -11.38 2.78
CA ARG A 76 -13.94 -11.40 2.70
C ARG A 76 -13.36 -10.24 3.51
N PRO A 77 -12.17 -10.40 4.10
CA PRO A 77 -11.55 -9.34 4.87
C PRO A 77 -11.24 -8.12 3.99
N ASN A 78 -11.44 -6.93 4.55
CA ASN A 78 -11.12 -5.68 3.89
C ASN A 78 -9.62 -5.64 3.49
N PRO A 79 -9.28 -5.47 2.19
CA PRO A 79 -7.90 -5.43 1.73
C PRO A 79 -7.04 -4.39 2.46
N ALA A 80 -7.60 -3.23 2.83
CA ALA A 80 -6.87 -2.21 3.58
C ALA A 80 -6.49 -2.67 5.00
N ALA A 81 -7.35 -3.46 5.64
CA ALA A 81 -7.06 -4.02 6.96
C ALA A 81 -5.99 -5.11 6.88
N ILE A 82 -6.05 -5.95 5.84
CA ILE A 82 -5.01 -6.95 5.53
C ILE A 82 -3.65 -6.28 5.28
N ARG A 83 -3.61 -5.21 4.50
CA ARG A 83 -2.38 -4.41 4.29
C ARG A 83 -1.84 -3.86 5.60
N LYS A 84 -2.69 -3.28 6.46
CA LYS A 84 -2.27 -2.74 7.76
C LYS A 84 -1.64 -3.81 8.66
N LEU A 85 -2.10 -5.06 8.58
CA LEU A 85 -1.51 -6.18 9.29
C LEU A 85 -0.19 -6.65 8.67
N ALA A 86 -0.05 -6.55 7.34
CA ALA A 86 1.19 -6.89 6.65
C ALA A 86 2.28 -5.81 6.81
N THR A 87 1.87 -4.56 7.03
CA THR A 87 2.76 -3.42 7.29
C THR A 87 3.39 -3.53 8.67
N THR A 88 4.72 -3.45 8.70
CA THR A 88 5.49 -3.24 9.93
C THR A 88 6.27 -1.92 9.85
N ARG A 89 6.82 -1.44 10.97
CA ARG A 89 7.65 -0.22 11.00
C ARG A 89 8.83 -0.29 10.02
N ASP A 90 9.45 -1.47 9.93
CA ASP A 90 10.63 -1.69 9.08
C ASP A 90 10.27 -2.15 7.67
N GLN A 91 9.01 -2.50 7.43
CA GLN A 91 8.53 -2.98 6.15
C GLN A 91 7.10 -2.48 5.87
N PRO A 92 6.96 -1.20 5.49
CA PRO A 92 5.66 -0.69 5.08
C PRO A 92 5.21 -1.30 3.76
N VAL A 93 3.90 -1.43 3.64
CA VAL A 93 3.20 -1.93 2.46
C VAL A 93 2.30 -0.83 1.92
N PHE A 94 2.54 -0.45 0.67
CA PHE A 94 1.79 0.58 -0.04
C PHE A 94 0.92 -0.04 -1.13
N PRO A 95 -0.21 0.60 -1.49
CA PRO A 95 -0.94 0.21 -2.70
C PRO A 95 -0.05 0.38 -3.94
N ALA A 96 -0.28 -0.44 -4.94
CA ALA A 96 0.42 -0.36 -6.22
C ALA A 96 -0.54 -0.55 -7.40
N GLY A 97 -0.11 -0.13 -8.58
CA GLY A 97 -0.86 -0.25 -9.83
C GLY A 97 -2.22 0.41 -9.81
N ILE A 98 -3.26 -0.33 -10.21
CA ILE A 98 -4.63 0.19 -10.27
C ILE A 98 -5.10 0.64 -8.89
N ALA A 99 -4.72 -0.05 -7.80
CA ALA A 99 -5.07 0.38 -6.45
C ALA A 99 -4.40 1.72 -6.07
N ALA A 100 -3.15 1.94 -6.49
CA ALA A 100 -2.47 3.22 -6.29
C ALA A 100 -3.09 4.34 -7.15
N ALA A 101 -3.40 4.04 -8.41
CA ALA A 101 -4.04 4.99 -9.32
C ALA A 101 -5.46 5.37 -8.87
N ASN A 102 -6.24 4.40 -8.40
CA ASN A 102 -7.59 4.61 -7.86
C ASN A 102 -7.54 5.47 -6.60
N LEU A 103 -6.61 5.19 -5.67
CA LEU A 103 -6.41 6.00 -4.47
C LEU A 103 -6.13 7.48 -4.80
N LEU A 104 -5.48 7.76 -5.93
CA LEU A 104 -5.12 9.10 -6.37
C LEU A 104 -6.17 9.74 -7.32
N GLY A 105 -7.21 9.00 -7.69
CA GLY A 105 -8.27 9.44 -8.59
C GLY A 105 -7.89 9.47 -10.07
N PHE A 106 -6.95 8.62 -10.50
CA PHE A 106 -6.61 8.42 -11.91
C PHE A 106 -7.49 7.38 -12.62
N THR A 107 -8.22 6.57 -11.85
CA THR A 107 -9.09 5.50 -12.36
C THR A 107 -10.20 5.25 -11.36
N THR A 108 -11.37 4.82 -11.83
CA THR A 108 -12.47 4.35 -10.97
C THR A 108 -12.50 2.83 -10.87
N GLN A 109 -11.63 2.12 -11.61
CA GLN A 109 -11.54 0.68 -11.58
C GLN A 109 -11.14 0.16 -10.20
N SER A 110 -11.93 -0.81 -9.74
CA SER A 110 -11.55 -1.70 -8.66
C SER A 110 -11.20 -3.05 -9.27
N VAL A 111 -9.95 -3.47 -9.16
CA VAL A 111 -9.52 -4.79 -9.64
C VAL A 111 -9.74 -5.86 -8.58
N GLY A 112 -10.19 -7.05 -9.01
CA GLY A 112 -10.34 -8.21 -8.15
C GLY A 112 -9.01 -8.76 -7.61
N ARG A 113 -7.87 -8.38 -8.22
CA ARG A 113 -6.53 -8.79 -7.82
C ARG A 113 -5.82 -7.68 -7.05
N SER A 114 -5.39 -7.95 -5.81
CA SER A 114 -4.64 -6.97 -5.01
C SER A 114 -3.22 -6.79 -5.55
N GLU A 115 -2.76 -5.55 -5.62
CA GLU A 115 -1.41 -5.19 -6.04
C GLU A 115 -0.78 -4.24 -5.04
N LEU A 116 0.37 -4.63 -4.49
CA LEU A 116 1.04 -3.99 -3.36
C LEU A 116 2.50 -3.73 -3.67
N SER A 117 3.10 -2.76 -2.99
CA SER A 117 4.55 -2.52 -3.04
C SER A 117 5.15 -2.42 -1.65
N THR A 118 6.41 -2.84 -1.51
CA THR A 118 7.13 -2.82 -0.23
C THR A 118 8.64 -2.69 -0.44
N SER A 119 9.34 -2.12 0.55
CA SER A 119 10.82 -2.07 0.54
C SER A 119 11.45 -3.43 0.87
N GLY A 120 10.73 -4.31 1.58
CA GLY A 120 11.26 -5.62 1.97
C GLY A 120 11.32 -6.64 0.83
N TYR A 121 11.99 -7.75 1.10
CA TYR A 121 12.20 -8.84 0.13
C TYR A 121 10.97 -9.72 -0.10
N ARG A 122 10.11 -9.88 0.92
CA ARG A 122 8.93 -10.77 0.88
C ARG A 122 7.85 -10.25 1.83
N LEU A 123 6.58 -10.52 1.51
CA LEU A 123 5.45 -10.31 2.44
C LEU A 123 4.81 -11.64 2.84
N PRO A 124 4.08 -11.70 3.98
CA PRO A 124 3.41 -12.92 4.42
C PRO A 124 2.29 -13.35 3.45
N ARG A 125 2.58 -14.27 2.52
CA ARG A 125 1.64 -14.72 1.48
C ARG A 125 0.32 -15.27 2.02
N LYS A 126 0.35 -15.99 3.15
CA LYS A 126 -0.87 -16.52 3.78
C LYS A 126 -1.85 -15.39 4.17
N LEU A 127 -1.32 -14.27 4.65
CA LEU A 127 -2.12 -13.11 5.04
C LEU A 127 -2.67 -12.36 3.81
N LEU A 128 -1.89 -12.27 2.74
CA LEU A 128 -2.23 -11.50 1.54
C LEU A 128 -3.09 -12.27 0.52
N GLY A 129 -3.13 -13.60 0.60
CA GLY A 129 -3.70 -14.47 -0.43
C GLY A 129 -2.71 -14.75 -1.57
N SER A 130 -2.94 -15.86 -2.28
CA SER A 130 -2.10 -16.33 -3.40
C SER A 130 -2.09 -15.39 -4.60
N ASP A 131 -3.20 -14.69 -4.81
CA ASP A 131 -3.38 -13.87 -6.01
C ASP A 131 -2.80 -12.46 -5.87
N THR A 132 -2.28 -12.07 -4.70
CA THR A 132 -1.73 -10.72 -4.50
C THR A 132 -0.38 -10.55 -5.20
N VAL A 133 -0.30 -9.56 -6.09
CA VAL A 133 0.96 -9.16 -6.75
C VAL A 133 1.73 -8.23 -5.81
N VAL A 134 2.99 -8.58 -5.51
CA VAL A 134 3.84 -7.80 -4.62
C VAL A 134 5.10 -7.31 -5.33
N HIS A 135 5.20 -5.99 -5.47
CA HIS A 135 6.40 -5.28 -5.95
C HIS A 135 7.36 -5.10 -4.78
N THR A 136 8.37 -5.96 -4.73
CA THR A 136 9.40 -5.93 -3.67
C THR A 136 10.54 -4.97 -4.00
N ARG A 137 11.43 -4.75 -3.04
CA ARG A 137 12.67 -3.96 -3.22
C ARG A 137 12.41 -2.52 -3.67
N ARG A 138 11.33 -1.89 -3.19
CA ARG A 138 11.23 -0.43 -3.24
C ARG A 138 12.37 0.19 -2.41
N PRO A 139 12.85 1.38 -2.76
CA PRO A 139 13.93 2.02 -2.01
C PRO A 139 13.64 2.09 -0.52
N GLU A 140 14.67 1.97 0.31
CA GLU A 140 14.59 2.14 1.77
C GLU A 140 14.01 3.52 2.15
N ALA A 141 14.25 4.53 1.30
CA ALA A 141 13.68 5.87 1.45
C ALA A 141 12.14 5.89 1.48
N TRP A 142 11.48 4.87 0.90
CA TRP A 142 10.01 4.76 0.95
C TRP A 142 9.47 4.51 2.35
N LYS A 143 10.29 4.01 3.29
CA LYS A 143 9.82 3.66 4.64
C LYS A 143 9.20 4.81 5.42
N LYS A 144 9.57 6.05 5.07
CA LYS A 144 9.11 7.28 5.72
C LYS A 144 8.02 8.02 4.91
N LEU A 145 7.58 7.45 3.80
CA LEU A 145 6.57 8.07 2.94
C LEU A 145 5.15 7.84 3.47
N ALA A 146 4.29 8.83 3.26
CA ALA A 146 2.86 8.64 3.39
C ALA A 146 2.33 7.73 2.27
N GLU A 147 1.21 7.06 2.52
CA GLU A 147 0.58 6.14 1.56
C GLU A 147 0.33 6.79 0.19
N THR A 148 -0.17 8.03 0.18
CA THR A 148 -0.45 8.77 -1.07
C THR A 148 0.81 9.20 -1.83
N ASP A 149 1.91 9.47 -1.12
CA ASP A 149 3.18 9.84 -1.75
C ASP A 149 3.84 8.60 -2.39
N ALA A 150 3.82 7.46 -1.70
CA ALA A 150 4.29 6.19 -2.23
C ALA A 150 3.43 5.70 -3.42
N ALA A 151 2.11 5.87 -3.34
CA ALA A 151 1.20 5.58 -4.45
C ALA A 151 1.54 6.42 -5.69
N LEU A 152 1.87 7.70 -5.51
CA LEU A 152 2.22 8.57 -6.63
C LEU A 152 3.57 8.16 -7.24
N LEU A 153 4.57 7.81 -6.44
CA LEU A 153 5.82 7.26 -6.98
C LEU A 153 5.60 5.94 -7.73
N ASP A 154 4.73 5.06 -7.25
CA ASP A 154 4.39 3.83 -7.97
C ASP A 154 3.71 4.14 -9.32
N PHE A 155 2.80 5.12 -9.34
CA PHE A 155 2.15 5.60 -10.55
C PHE A 155 3.17 6.16 -11.57
N LEU A 156 4.13 6.97 -11.11
CA LEU A 156 5.24 7.48 -11.94
C LEU A 156 6.15 6.35 -12.44
N ARG A 157 6.48 5.36 -11.60
CA ARG A 157 7.26 4.17 -12.01
C ARG A 157 6.62 3.42 -13.17
N ARG A 158 5.28 3.48 -13.28
CA ARG A 158 4.48 2.89 -14.36
C ARG A 158 4.18 3.85 -15.51
N ALA A 159 4.80 5.03 -15.54
CA ALA A 159 4.58 6.06 -16.56
C ALA A 159 3.09 6.44 -16.73
N GLY A 160 2.33 6.39 -15.63
CA GLY A 160 0.90 6.69 -15.60
C GLY A 160 -0.01 5.68 -16.32
N LYS A 161 0.52 4.52 -16.75
CA LYS A 161 -0.23 3.48 -17.48
C LYS A 161 -1.58 3.07 -16.85
N PRO A 162 -1.75 3.01 -15.52
CA PRO A 162 -3.03 2.64 -14.92
C PRO A 162 -4.09 3.76 -14.90
N SER A 163 -3.82 4.92 -15.50
CA SER A 163 -4.79 6.02 -15.61
C SER A 163 -5.87 5.70 -16.65
N GLU A 164 -7.12 5.97 -16.33
CA GLU A 164 -8.25 6.01 -17.28
C GLU A 164 -8.52 7.43 -17.79
N LEU A 165 -7.83 8.42 -17.26
CA LEU A 165 -7.91 9.80 -17.74
C LEU A 165 -7.18 9.95 -19.07
N SER A 166 -7.52 11.01 -19.81
CA SER A 166 -6.73 11.42 -20.97
C SER A 166 -5.27 11.73 -20.55
N PRO A 167 -4.29 11.70 -21.46
CA PRO A 167 -2.92 12.10 -21.15
C PRO A 167 -2.83 13.50 -20.50
N ASP A 168 -3.60 14.46 -21.02
CA ASP A 168 -3.59 15.84 -20.51
C ASP A 168 -4.20 15.92 -19.10
N ASP A 169 -5.35 15.27 -18.89
CA ASP A 169 -5.97 15.19 -17.57
C ASP A 169 -5.09 14.44 -16.55
N THR A 170 -4.37 13.41 -17.01
CA THR A 170 -3.40 12.68 -16.20
C THR A 170 -2.26 13.60 -15.75
N VAL A 171 -1.74 14.44 -16.66
CA VAL A 171 -0.73 15.45 -16.33
C VAL A 171 -1.30 16.47 -15.33
N GLN A 172 -2.46 17.07 -15.63
CA GLN A 172 -3.07 18.08 -14.75
C GLN A 172 -3.37 17.54 -13.35
N ARG A 173 -3.91 16.32 -13.27
CA ARG A 173 -4.16 15.64 -11.99
C ARG A 173 -2.85 15.37 -11.24
N THR A 174 -1.80 14.93 -11.93
CA THR A 174 -0.48 14.72 -11.33
C THR A 174 0.10 16.02 -10.75
N LEU A 175 0.03 17.12 -11.49
CA LEU A 175 0.49 18.43 -11.03
C LEU A 175 -0.33 18.92 -9.83
N SER A 176 -1.66 18.79 -9.88
CA SER A 176 -2.56 19.13 -8.77
C SER A 176 -2.19 18.36 -7.50
N LEU A 177 -1.97 17.03 -7.60
CA LEU A 177 -1.51 16.23 -6.47
C LEU A 177 -0.16 16.71 -5.94
N CYS A 178 0.80 17.04 -6.80
CA CYS A 178 2.11 17.51 -6.38
C CYS A 178 2.09 18.88 -5.66
N ARG A 179 1.16 19.77 -6.01
CA ARG A 179 0.96 21.08 -5.35
C ARG A 179 0.44 20.96 -3.90
N GLN A 180 -0.28 19.88 -3.59
CA GLN A 180 -0.95 19.74 -2.29
C GLN A 180 0.02 19.54 -1.13
N GLY A 181 -0.08 20.41 -0.11
CA GLY A 181 0.54 20.20 1.21
C GLY A 181 2.04 19.95 1.17
N GLY A 182 2.78 20.54 0.23
CA GLY A 182 4.22 20.34 0.07
C GLY A 182 4.63 18.94 -0.43
N ARG A 183 3.69 18.18 -1.03
CA ARG A 183 3.92 16.83 -1.54
C ARG A 183 5.13 16.75 -2.46
N PHE A 184 5.25 17.65 -3.43
CA PHE A 184 6.38 17.63 -4.36
C PHE A 184 7.75 17.65 -3.64
N ARG A 185 7.94 18.52 -2.65
CA ARG A 185 9.18 18.57 -1.86
C ARG A 185 9.43 17.28 -1.07
N ARG A 186 8.37 16.61 -0.59
CA ARG A 186 8.53 15.29 0.05
C ARG A 186 8.99 14.22 -0.94
N LEU A 187 8.46 14.23 -2.16
CA LEU A 187 8.90 13.33 -3.24
C LEU A 187 10.34 13.62 -3.66
N LEU A 188 10.71 14.90 -3.78
CA LEU A 188 12.06 15.32 -4.17
C LEU A 188 13.13 14.78 -3.22
N ARG A 189 12.85 14.73 -1.90
CA ARG A 189 13.78 14.17 -0.89
C ARG A 189 14.13 12.70 -1.11
N VAL A 190 13.27 11.92 -1.77
CA VAL A 190 13.51 10.49 -2.04
C VAL A 190 13.83 10.21 -3.51
N ALA A 191 13.69 11.21 -4.38
CA ALA A 191 13.75 11.07 -5.82
C ALA A 191 15.10 10.54 -6.33
N ALA A 192 16.22 10.84 -5.68
CA ALA A 192 17.54 10.31 -6.08
C ALA A 192 17.60 8.77 -6.06
N THR A 193 16.77 8.13 -5.24
CA THR A 193 16.67 6.65 -5.11
C THR A 193 15.73 6.01 -6.15
N GLU A 194 15.06 6.82 -6.96
CA GLU A 194 14.16 6.36 -8.01
C GLU A 194 14.90 6.03 -9.31
N PRO A 195 14.32 5.16 -10.17
CA PRO A 195 14.89 4.88 -11.49
C PRO A 195 15.08 6.16 -12.33
N PRO A 196 16.08 6.20 -13.23
CA PRO A 196 16.36 7.37 -14.07
C PRO A 196 15.13 7.99 -14.76
N ARG A 197 14.23 7.16 -15.28
CA ARG A 197 12.97 7.62 -15.87
C ARG A 197 12.11 8.44 -14.90
N VAL A 198 11.94 7.96 -13.67
CA VAL A 198 11.11 8.62 -12.64
C VAL A 198 11.78 9.90 -12.17
N ARG A 199 13.12 9.92 -12.07
CA ARG A 199 13.89 11.14 -11.81
C ARG A 199 13.67 12.20 -12.90
N GLY A 200 13.67 11.78 -14.17
CA GLY A 200 13.28 12.65 -15.29
C GLY A 200 11.86 13.19 -15.16
N MET A 201 10.87 12.33 -14.89
CA MET A 201 9.48 12.76 -14.68
C MET A 201 9.35 13.76 -13.52
N LEU A 202 9.99 13.48 -12.38
CA LEU A 202 9.97 14.37 -11.22
C LEU A 202 10.66 15.70 -11.51
N GLY A 203 11.72 15.71 -12.30
CA GLY A 203 12.35 16.94 -12.76
C GLY A 203 11.44 17.77 -13.66
N ALA A 204 10.77 17.14 -14.63
CA ALA A 204 9.80 17.81 -15.51
C ALA A 204 8.62 18.39 -14.72
N ILE A 205 8.05 17.60 -13.80
CA ILE A 205 7.00 18.05 -12.88
C ILE A 205 7.49 19.24 -12.05
N GLY A 206 8.70 19.16 -11.48
CA GLY A 206 9.26 20.24 -10.67
C GLY A 206 9.40 21.55 -11.45
N ALA A 207 9.90 21.47 -12.69
CA ALA A 207 10.03 22.63 -13.57
C ALA A 207 8.66 23.25 -13.88
N GLU A 208 7.65 22.43 -14.16
CA GLU A 208 6.28 22.89 -14.43
C GLU A 208 5.56 23.47 -13.21
N LEU A 209 6.00 23.08 -12.01
CA LEU A 209 5.56 23.66 -10.75
C LEU A 209 6.31 24.94 -10.35
N GLY A 210 7.29 25.38 -11.15
CA GLY A 210 8.10 26.58 -10.89
C GLY A 210 9.17 26.38 -9.81
N GLU A 211 9.60 25.14 -9.55
CA GLU A 211 10.70 24.89 -8.61
C GLU A 211 12.02 25.44 -9.16
N ARG A 212 12.83 26.01 -8.26
CA ARG A 212 14.09 26.65 -8.65
C ARG A 212 15.03 25.63 -9.31
N PRO A 213 15.79 26.00 -10.36
CA PRO A 213 16.75 25.10 -11.00
C PRO A 213 17.75 24.48 -10.01
N THR A 214 18.14 25.22 -8.97
CA THR A 214 19.02 24.71 -7.90
C THR A 214 18.41 23.56 -7.10
N ALA A 215 17.09 23.57 -6.88
CA ALA A 215 16.39 22.48 -6.20
C ALA A 215 16.33 21.21 -7.06
N LEU A 216 16.33 21.35 -8.39
CA LEU A 216 16.28 20.24 -9.34
C LEU A 216 17.66 19.78 -9.82
N LYS A 217 18.73 20.54 -9.50
CA LYS A 217 20.10 20.28 -9.95
C LYS A 217 20.56 18.86 -9.62
N GLN A 218 20.32 18.39 -8.40
CA GLN A 218 20.70 17.03 -8.00
C GLN A 218 20.04 15.96 -8.87
N LEU A 219 18.77 16.15 -9.25
CA LEU A 219 18.09 15.23 -10.17
C LEU A 219 18.70 15.31 -11.57
N ARG A 220 18.95 16.52 -12.06
CA ARG A 220 19.56 16.74 -13.38
C ARG A 220 20.91 16.05 -13.49
N ASP A 221 21.78 16.26 -12.51
CA ASP A 221 23.14 15.70 -12.47
C ASP A 221 23.13 14.17 -12.36
N SER A 222 22.07 13.57 -11.80
CA SER A 222 21.93 12.11 -11.68
C SER A 222 21.56 11.39 -12.97
N LEU A 223 21.16 12.13 -14.02
CA LEU A 223 20.72 11.57 -15.30
C LEU A 223 21.86 11.54 -16.31
N ASN A 224 22.03 10.41 -16.99
CA ASN A 224 22.97 10.33 -18.12
C ASN A 224 22.45 11.19 -19.29
N PRO A 225 23.23 12.17 -19.81
CA PRO A 225 22.80 13.08 -20.88
C PRO A 225 22.33 12.40 -22.18
N LEU A 226 22.86 11.21 -22.48
CA LEU A 226 22.54 10.45 -23.70
C LEU A 226 21.26 9.60 -23.56
N SER A 227 20.76 9.41 -22.34
CA SER A 227 19.56 8.62 -22.10
C SER A 227 18.30 9.33 -22.56
N ARG A 228 17.31 8.57 -23.04
CA ARG A 228 15.97 9.06 -23.33
C ARG A 228 14.92 8.10 -22.79
N PHE A 229 13.90 8.63 -22.13
CA PHE A 229 12.90 7.84 -21.40
C PHE A 229 11.50 8.02 -21.98
N ASP A 230 10.73 6.94 -22.03
CA ASP A 230 9.31 7.02 -22.36
C ASP A 230 8.50 7.46 -21.13
N PHE A 231 7.87 8.62 -21.21
CA PHE A 231 7.04 9.19 -20.14
C PHE A 231 5.58 8.70 -20.16
N GLY A 232 5.17 7.93 -21.18
CA GLY A 232 3.83 7.35 -21.26
C GLY A 232 2.73 8.40 -21.23
N MET A 233 1.85 8.29 -20.22
CA MET A 233 0.74 9.23 -20.01
C MET A 233 1.21 10.63 -19.58
N LEU A 234 2.46 10.76 -19.14
CA LEU A 234 3.05 12.03 -18.67
C LEU A 234 3.88 12.73 -19.75
N ARG A 235 3.78 12.29 -21.01
CA ARG A 235 4.51 12.90 -22.13
C ARG A 235 4.10 14.35 -22.43
N GLY A 236 2.90 14.75 -21.99
CA GLY A 236 2.35 16.09 -22.16
C GLY A 236 2.90 17.15 -21.20
N LEU A 237 3.79 16.78 -20.26
CA LEU A 237 4.47 17.76 -19.39
C LEU A 237 5.24 18.77 -20.25
N ALA A 238 5.11 20.06 -19.95
CA ALA A 238 5.71 21.13 -20.74
C ALA A 238 7.24 21.00 -20.84
N HIS A 239 7.86 20.55 -19.75
CA HIS A 239 9.31 20.36 -19.64
C HIS A 239 9.76 18.89 -19.87
N ALA A 240 8.90 18.02 -20.41
CA ALA A 240 9.24 16.62 -20.62
C ALA A 240 10.52 16.45 -21.45
N LYS A 241 10.65 17.23 -22.54
CA LYS A 241 11.79 17.19 -23.46
C LYS A 241 13.09 17.61 -22.76
N ASP A 242 13.03 18.67 -21.96
CA ASP A 242 14.18 19.17 -21.20
C ASP A 242 14.70 18.09 -20.24
N TRP A 243 13.81 17.24 -19.74
CA TRP A 243 14.09 16.14 -18.81
C TRP A 243 14.18 14.77 -19.49
N GLN A 244 14.68 14.75 -20.73
CA GLN A 244 15.06 13.54 -21.47
C GLN A 244 13.89 12.64 -21.87
N ALA A 245 12.66 13.16 -21.97
CA ALA A 245 11.57 12.38 -22.56
C ALA A 245 11.84 12.07 -24.05
N LYS A 246 11.46 10.87 -24.49
CA LYS A 246 11.49 10.48 -25.91
C LYS A 246 10.56 11.38 -26.71
N ARG A 247 10.99 11.75 -27.93
CA ARG A 247 10.10 12.32 -28.94
C ARG A 247 9.26 11.18 -29.50
N HIS A 248 7.93 11.25 -29.36
CA HIS A 248 7.06 10.40 -30.14
C HIS A 248 6.82 11.10 -31.47
N THR A 249 7.30 10.49 -32.56
CA THR A 249 6.78 10.78 -33.89
C THR A 249 5.42 10.10 -33.94
N THR A 250 4.35 10.89 -34.03
CA THR A 250 3.05 10.37 -34.42
C THR A 250 3.23 9.85 -35.85
N GLN A 251 3.21 8.53 -36.02
CA GLN A 251 2.87 7.92 -37.31
C GLN A 251 1.36 7.80 -37.37
#